data_AF-A0A438JDE3-F1
#
_entry.id   AF-A0A438JDE3-F1
#
_cell.length_a   1.000
_cell.length_b   1.000
_cell.length_c   1.000
_cell.angle_alpha   90.00
_cell.angle_beta   90.00
_cell.angle_gamma   90.00
#
_symmetry.space_group_name_H-M   'P 1'
#
loop_
_entity.id
_entity.type
_entity.pdbx_description
1 polymer ?
#
loop_
_entity_poly.entity_id
_entity_poly.type
_entity_poly.pdbx_seq_one_letter_code
_entity_poly.pdbx_strand_id
1 'polypeptide(L)'
;MGKKKKDIIQLDRESVIPIHKPKLIITLSSLIEDRSERDEFLKFCKRVEYTIRAWYILQFEDMMQLYSLFDPVHGAEKLEQQTLSPEEVDTLELNFLAYLFQMMDKSNFRLTTDDEVEIALSGQYRLNLPIIVDESKLDKRLLRRYFAKHPYENLPHFVDKVLL
;
A
#
# COMPACT_ATOMS: atom_id res chain seq x y z
N MET A 1 34.17 -11.17 -27.41
CA MET A 1 33.17 -10.25 -26.84
C MET A 1 32.42 -11.01 -25.75
N GLY A 2 32.53 -10.55 -24.50
CA GLY A 2 32.26 -11.32 -23.29
C GLY A 2 30.80 -11.73 -23.10
N LYS A 3 30.59 -12.95 -22.60
CA LYS A 3 29.30 -13.49 -22.14
C LYS A 3 28.70 -12.53 -21.11
N LYS A 4 27.56 -11.89 -21.41
CA LYS A 4 26.73 -11.22 -20.39
C LYS A 4 26.35 -12.27 -19.36
N LYS A 5 26.93 -12.19 -18.16
CA LYS A 5 26.46 -12.95 -17.00
C LYS A 5 24.99 -12.58 -16.83
N LYS A 6 24.10 -13.59 -16.84
CA LYS A 6 22.77 -13.44 -16.29
C LYS A 6 22.98 -13.28 -14.80
N ASP A 7 23.15 -12.04 -14.35
CA ASP A 7 23.12 -11.71 -12.94
C ASP A 7 21.68 -11.97 -12.49
N ILE A 8 21.47 -13.19 -11.97
CA ILE A 8 20.22 -13.56 -11.30
C ILE A 8 20.27 -12.79 -9.98
N ILE A 9 19.70 -11.60 -9.97
CA ILE A 9 19.58 -10.79 -8.77
C ILE A 9 18.55 -11.51 -7.88
N GLN A 10 19.03 -12.11 -6.81
CA GLN A 10 18.22 -12.86 -5.87
C GLN A 10 17.54 -11.86 -4.94
N LEU A 11 16.23 -11.66 -5.11
CA LEU A 11 15.43 -10.87 -4.19
C LEU A 11 15.37 -11.58 -2.83
N ASP A 12 15.75 -10.87 -1.77
CA ASP A 12 15.60 -11.38 -0.41
C ASP A 12 14.13 -11.65 -0.10
N ARG A 13 13.83 -12.86 0.36
CA ARG A 13 12.46 -13.22 0.75
C ARG A 13 12.12 -12.46 2.03
N GLU A 14 10.96 -11.81 2.03
CA GLU A 14 10.44 -11.21 3.25
C GLU A 14 10.26 -12.25 4.36
N SER A 15 10.56 -11.85 5.59
CA SER A 15 10.35 -12.68 6.77
C SER A 15 8.87 -12.76 7.09
N VAL A 16 8.23 -13.84 6.64
CA VAL A 16 6.82 -14.12 6.92
C VAL A 16 6.69 -15.26 7.92
N ILE A 17 5.67 -15.21 8.78
CA ILE A 17 5.23 -16.37 9.56
C ILE A 17 4.43 -17.26 8.59
N PRO A 18 4.93 -18.43 8.17
CA PRO A 18 4.27 -19.26 7.17
C PRO A 18 3.08 -20.04 7.73
N ILE A 19 2.83 -19.92 9.04
CA ILE A 19 1.79 -20.66 9.75
C ILE A 19 0.50 -19.83 9.73
N HIS A 20 -0.57 -20.42 9.20
CA HIS A 20 -1.91 -19.86 9.29
C HIS A 20 -2.30 -19.60 10.75
N LYS A 21 -2.79 -18.38 11.02
CA LYS A 21 -3.20 -17.93 12.36
C LYS A 21 -4.13 -18.91 13.11
N PRO A 22 -5.16 -19.55 12.49
CA PRO A 22 -5.97 -20.55 13.18
C PRO A 22 -5.15 -21.76 13.67
N LYS A 23 -4.20 -22.22 12.86
CA LYS A 23 -3.32 -23.34 13.22
C LYS A 23 -2.42 -22.97 14.38
N LEU A 24 -1.87 -21.75 14.38
CA LEU A 24 -1.06 -21.22 15.49
C LEU A 24 -1.86 -21.18 16.80
N ILE A 25 -3.08 -20.65 16.76
CA ILE A 25 -3.97 -20.57 17.95
C ILE A 25 -4.30 -21.97 18.48
N ILE A 26 -4.64 -22.90 17.59
CA ILE A 26 -4.94 -24.29 17.97
C ILE A 26 -3.72 -24.95 18.63
N THR A 27 -2.54 -24.84 18.02
CA THR A 27 -1.31 -25.42 18.58
C THR A 27 -0.99 -24.82 19.95
N LEU A 28 -1.01 -23.50 20.11
CA LEU A 28 -0.74 -22.83 21.38
C LEU A 28 -1.75 -23.21 22.47
N SER A 29 -3.05 -23.24 22.13
CA SER A 29 -4.10 -23.63 23.08
C SER A 29 -4.00 -25.09 23.53
N SER A 30 -3.50 -25.99 22.66
CA SER A 30 -3.31 -27.41 23.01
C SER A 30 -2.19 -27.64 24.02
N LEU A 31 -1.26 -26.69 24.17
CA LEU A 31 -0.16 -26.75 25.13
C LEU A 31 -0.56 -26.31 26.54
N ILE A 32 -1.75 -25.71 26.71
CA ILE A 32 -2.28 -25.28 27.99
C ILE A 32 -3.05 -26.45 28.60
N GLU A 33 -2.59 -26.98 29.74
CA GLU A 33 -3.20 -28.14 30.40
C GLU A 33 -4.53 -27.79 31.08
N ASP A 34 -4.58 -26.64 31.77
CA ASP A 34 -5.76 -26.18 32.47
C ASP A 34 -6.84 -25.68 31.49
N ARG A 35 -8.07 -26.16 31.69
CA ARG A 35 -9.21 -25.83 30.81
C ARG A 35 -9.63 -24.37 30.95
N SER A 36 -9.61 -23.83 32.17
CA SER A 36 -9.97 -22.43 32.44
C SER A 36 -8.98 -21.48 31.77
N GLU A 37 -7.69 -21.74 31.92
CA GLU A 37 -6.64 -20.95 31.26
C GLU A 37 -6.72 -21.06 29.73
N ARG A 38 -7.02 -22.24 29.19
CA ARG A 38 -7.22 -22.43 27.75
C ARG A 38 -8.38 -21.60 27.21
N ASP A 39 -9.51 -21.58 27.92
CA ASP A 39 -10.69 -20.79 27.55
C ASP A 39 -10.40 -19.29 27.63
N GLU A 40 -9.62 -18.85 28.62
CA GLU A 40 -9.17 -17.46 28.75
C GLU A 40 -8.22 -17.06 27.61
N PHE A 41 -7.26 -17.91 27.25
CA PHE A 41 -6.36 -17.71 26.11
C PHE A 41 -7.14 -17.56 24.79
N LEU A 42 -8.14 -18.40 24.56
CA LEU A 42 -8.98 -18.31 23.35
C LEU A 42 -9.82 -17.02 23.33
N LYS A 43 -10.35 -16.58 24.48
CA LYS A 43 -11.03 -15.29 24.61
C LYS A 43 -10.08 -14.14 24.31
N PHE A 44 -8.85 -14.19 24.82
CA PHE A 44 -7.81 -13.21 24.54
C PHE A 44 -7.50 -13.13 23.03
N CYS A 45 -7.27 -14.27 22.37
CA CYS A 45 -7.01 -14.33 20.93
C CYS A 45 -8.16 -13.70 20.12
N LYS A 46 -9.42 -13.99 20.47
CA LYS A 46 -10.60 -13.38 19.83
C LYS A 46 -10.65 -11.87 20.06
N ARG A 47 -10.37 -11.41 21.29
CA ARG A 47 -10.37 -9.98 21.62
C ARG A 47 -9.32 -9.23 20.82
N VAL A 48 -8.10 -9.75 20.73
CA VAL A 48 -7.04 -9.18 19.90
C VAL A 48 -7.48 -9.09 18.44
N GLU A 49 -8.10 -10.13 17.90
CA GLU A 49 -8.61 -10.13 16.52
C GLU A 49 -9.69 -9.08 16.29
N TYR A 50 -10.66 -8.97 17.19
CA TYR A 50 -11.70 -7.94 17.07
C TYR A 50 -11.14 -6.54 17.21
N THR A 51 -10.18 -6.31 18.09
CA THR A 51 -9.52 -5.01 18.24
C THR A 51 -8.77 -4.63 16.97
N ILE A 52 -8.00 -5.55 16.38
CA ILE A 52 -7.29 -5.32 15.12
C ILE A 52 -8.30 -5.01 14.00
N ARG A 53 -9.37 -5.81 13.89
CA ARG A 53 -10.41 -5.61 12.87
C ARG A 53 -11.13 -4.27 13.02
N ALA A 54 -11.47 -3.87 14.24
CA ALA A 54 -12.10 -2.59 14.52
C ALA A 54 -11.17 -1.43 14.16
N TRP A 55 -9.87 -1.55 14.46
CA TRP A 55 -8.88 -0.54 14.09
C TRP A 55 -8.76 -0.39 12.56
N TYR A 56 -8.72 -1.49 11.82
CA TYR A 56 -8.72 -1.45 10.36
C TYR A 56 -10.00 -0.81 9.79
N ILE A 57 -11.16 -1.10 10.37
CA ILE A 57 -12.43 -0.51 9.94
C ILE A 57 -12.40 1.01 10.14
N LEU A 58 -11.99 1.49 11.31
CA LEU A 58 -11.90 2.94 11.58
C LEU A 58 -10.95 3.64 10.60
N GLN A 59 -9.76 3.07 10.40
CA GLN A 59 -8.79 3.62 9.45
C GLN A 59 -9.32 3.61 8.00
N PHE A 60 -10.10 2.59 7.64
CA PHE A 60 -10.73 2.50 6.32
C PHE A 60 -11.86 3.53 6.17
N GLU A 61 -12.67 3.74 7.20
CA GLU A 61 -13.73 4.77 7.20
C GLU A 61 -13.15 6.17 7.02
N ASP A 62 -12.11 6.53 7.77
CA ASP A 62 -11.42 7.82 7.65
C ASP A 62 -10.87 8.04 6.22
N MET A 63 -10.25 7.00 5.65
CA MET A 63 -9.73 7.04 4.29
C MET A 63 -10.84 7.14 3.24
N MET A 64 -11.96 6.43 3.43
CA MET A 64 -13.11 6.46 2.52
C MET A 64 -13.82 7.82 2.54
N GLN A 65 -13.87 8.50 3.67
CA GLN A 65 -14.40 9.87 3.75
C GLN A 65 -13.57 10.82 2.89
N LEU A 66 -12.24 10.77 3.01
CA LEU A 66 -11.34 11.56 2.17
C LEU A 66 -11.45 11.19 0.69
N TYR A 67 -11.45 9.90 0.37
CA TYR A 67 -11.64 9.42 -1.00
C TYR A 67 -12.95 9.95 -1.62
N SER A 68 -14.02 10.04 -0.83
CA SER A 68 -15.32 10.47 -1.32
C SER A 68 -15.33 11.89 -1.90
N LEU A 69 -14.35 12.73 -1.55
CA LEU A 69 -14.13 14.07 -2.09
C LEU A 69 -13.45 14.04 -3.46
N PHE A 70 -12.67 13.00 -3.73
CA PHE A 70 -11.87 12.82 -4.95
C PHE A 70 -12.43 11.72 -5.86
N ASP A 71 -13.68 11.30 -5.63
CA ASP A 71 -14.38 10.33 -6.47
C ASP A 71 -14.47 10.85 -7.92
N PRO A 72 -14.07 10.06 -8.94
CA PRO A 72 -14.05 10.52 -10.33
C PRO A 72 -15.43 10.92 -10.88
N VAL A 73 -16.52 10.47 -10.26
CA VAL A 73 -17.88 10.75 -10.72
C VAL A 73 -18.50 11.95 -10.00
N HIS A 74 -18.44 11.99 -8.66
CA HIS A 74 -19.14 13.01 -7.86
C HIS A 74 -18.21 13.92 -7.04
N GLY A 75 -16.88 13.73 -7.13
CA GLY A 75 -15.91 14.47 -6.33
C GLY A 75 -15.93 15.96 -6.62
N ALA A 76 -15.95 16.35 -7.89
CA ALA A 76 -15.99 17.75 -8.32
C ALA A 76 -17.21 18.49 -7.74
N GLU A 77 -18.40 17.88 -7.82
CA GLU A 77 -19.63 18.47 -7.26
C GLU A 77 -19.56 18.63 -5.74
N LYS A 78 -18.97 17.66 -5.02
CA LYS A 78 -18.81 17.74 -3.56
C LYS A 78 -17.80 18.80 -3.15
N LEU A 79 -16.71 18.95 -3.89
CA LEU A 79 -15.70 19.99 -3.65
C LEU A 79 -16.30 21.39 -3.88
N GLU A 80 -17.11 21.56 -4.93
CA GLU A 80 -17.84 22.80 -5.19
C GLU A 80 -18.86 23.11 -4.09
N GLN A 81 -19.60 22.11 -3.59
CA GLN A 81 -20.55 22.27 -2.49
C GLN A 81 -19.89 22.72 -1.17
N GLN A 82 -18.66 22.27 -0.92
CA GLN A 82 -17.94 22.59 0.31
C GLN A 82 -17.23 23.95 0.27
N THR A 83 -17.21 24.64 -0.88
CA THR A 83 -16.58 25.96 -1.07
C THR A 83 -15.14 26.02 -0.54
N LEU A 84 -14.40 24.92 -0.71
CA LEU A 84 -13.02 24.82 -0.24
C LEU A 84 -12.09 25.68 -1.10
N SER A 85 -11.11 26.31 -0.46
CA SER A 85 -10.04 26.99 -1.19
C SER A 85 -9.14 25.96 -1.90
N PRO A 86 -8.48 26.34 -3.00
CA PRO A 86 -7.54 25.46 -3.69
C PRO A 86 -6.42 24.92 -2.78
N GLU A 87 -5.99 25.70 -1.77
CA GLU A 87 -4.96 25.29 -0.80
C GLU A 87 -5.45 24.23 0.19
N GLU A 88 -6.73 24.27 0.55
CA GLU A 88 -7.36 23.26 1.41
C GLU A 88 -7.53 21.94 0.65
N VAL A 89 -7.97 22.00 -0.62
CA VAL A 89 -8.06 20.84 -1.50
C VAL A 89 -6.70 20.17 -1.65
N ASP A 90 -5.66 20.96 -1.93
CA ASP A 90 -4.27 20.48 -2.00
C ASP A 90 -3.82 19.78 -0.71
N THR A 91 -4.23 20.29 0.45
CA THR A 91 -3.89 19.69 1.75
C THR A 91 -4.62 18.37 1.96
N LEU A 92 -5.89 18.29 1.55
CA LEU A 92 -6.69 17.07 1.62
C LEU A 92 -6.15 15.99 0.67
N GLU A 93 -5.70 16.35 -0.54
CA GLU A 93 -5.05 15.43 -1.47
C GLU A 93 -3.77 14.82 -0.88
N LEU A 94 -2.93 15.66 -0.27
CA LEU A 94 -1.70 15.20 0.38
C LEU A 94 -1.97 14.32 1.60
N ASN A 95 -2.99 14.67 2.39
CA ASN A 95 -3.41 13.85 3.53
C ASN A 95 -3.94 12.49 3.07
N PHE A 96 -4.73 12.45 1.98
CA PHE A 96 -5.19 11.20 1.39
C PHE A 96 -4.02 10.31 0.97
N LEU A 97 -3.02 10.87 0.26
CA LEU A 97 -1.82 10.13 -0.10
C LEU A 97 -1.05 9.63 1.12
N ALA A 98 -0.93 10.45 2.17
CA ALA A 98 -0.26 10.03 3.40
C ALA A 98 -0.95 8.81 4.04
N TYR A 99 -2.28 8.80 4.12
CA TYR A 99 -3.03 7.64 4.62
C TYR A 99 -2.91 6.42 3.71
N LEU A 100 -2.95 6.63 2.39
CA LEU A 100 -2.77 5.56 1.42
C LEU A 100 -1.40 4.90 1.56
N PHE A 101 -0.32 5.67 1.62
CA PHE A 101 1.03 5.13 1.79
C PHE A 101 1.22 4.42 3.14
N GLN A 102 0.64 4.96 4.23
CA GLN A 102 0.64 4.26 5.53
C GLN A 102 -0.11 2.93 5.48
N MET A 103 -1.23 2.86 4.76
CA MET A 103 -1.99 1.62 4.54
C MET A 103 -1.20 0.60 3.73
N MET A 104 -0.51 1.07 2.68
CA MET A 104 0.34 0.24 1.83
C MET A 104 1.49 -0.36 2.65
N ASP A 105 2.17 0.46 3.46
CA ASP A 105 3.27 0.02 4.33
C ASP A 105 2.80 -1.02 5.38
N LYS A 106 1.66 -0.78 6.05
CA LYS A 106 1.05 -1.76 6.98
C LYS A 106 0.68 -3.09 6.31
N SER A 107 0.44 -3.07 5.00
CA SER A 107 0.08 -4.24 4.21
C SER A 107 1.29 -4.95 3.60
N ASN A 108 2.52 -4.52 3.95
CA ASN A 108 3.80 -4.98 3.40
C ASN A 108 3.96 -4.70 1.90
N PHE A 109 3.31 -3.66 1.37
CA PHE A 109 3.65 -3.17 0.04
C PHE A 109 4.87 -2.27 0.12
N ARG A 110 5.82 -2.47 -0.80
CA ARG A 110 7.00 -1.62 -0.95
C ARG A 110 6.92 -0.84 -2.24
N LEU A 111 7.48 0.37 -2.22
CA LEU A 111 7.72 1.13 -3.44
C LEU A 111 8.79 0.41 -4.26
N THR A 112 8.51 0.22 -5.54
CA THR A 112 9.44 -0.41 -6.47
C THR A 112 10.64 0.49 -6.74
N THR A 113 11.84 -0.08 -6.79
CA THR A 113 13.08 0.62 -7.13
C THR A 113 13.41 0.51 -8.62
N ASP A 114 14.28 1.39 -9.14
CA ASP A 114 14.74 1.28 -10.53
C ASP A 114 15.43 -0.06 -10.81
N ASP A 115 16.18 -0.62 -9.84
CA ASP A 115 16.81 -1.95 -9.97
C ASP A 115 15.76 -3.07 -10.16
N GLU A 116 14.67 -3.04 -9.38
CA GLU A 116 13.57 -4.00 -9.52
C GLU A 116 12.82 -3.84 -10.86
N VAL A 117 12.67 -2.60 -11.34
CA VAL A 117 12.10 -2.32 -12.66
C VAL A 117 13.01 -2.87 -13.76
N GLU A 118 14.32 -2.66 -13.67
CA GLU A 118 15.28 -3.21 -14.62
C GLU A 118 15.27 -4.74 -14.65
N ILE A 119 15.14 -5.39 -13.49
CA ILE A 119 14.97 -6.84 -13.38
C ILE A 119 13.68 -7.28 -14.08
N ALA A 120 12.55 -6.64 -13.77
CA ALA A 120 11.26 -6.96 -14.37
C ALA A 120 11.29 -6.80 -15.90
N LEU A 121 11.97 -5.75 -16.39
CA LEU A 121 12.24 -5.55 -17.80
C LEU A 121 13.19 -6.64 -18.33
N SER A 122 14.22 -7.08 -17.63
CA SER A 122 15.15 -8.08 -18.16
C SER A 122 14.58 -9.52 -18.27
N GLY A 123 13.42 -9.78 -17.65
CA GLY A 123 12.83 -11.12 -17.49
C GLY A 123 12.18 -11.75 -18.73
N GLN A 124 11.97 -13.07 -18.67
CA GLN A 124 11.33 -13.90 -19.72
C GLN A 124 9.78 -13.84 -19.74
N TYR A 125 9.16 -13.06 -18.85
CA TYR A 125 7.69 -12.97 -18.72
C TYR A 125 7.10 -11.69 -19.33
N ARG A 126 7.80 -11.04 -20.28
CA ARG A 126 7.30 -9.84 -20.96
C ARG A 126 6.10 -10.17 -21.83
N LEU A 127 4.91 -9.75 -21.40
CA LEU A 127 3.78 -9.57 -22.30
C LEU A 127 3.91 -8.18 -22.97
N ASN A 128 4.43 -8.16 -24.20
CA ASN A 128 4.57 -6.92 -24.96
C ASN A 128 3.23 -6.56 -25.62
N LEU A 129 2.40 -5.80 -24.92
CA LEU A 129 1.26 -5.12 -25.53
C LEU A 129 1.73 -3.76 -26.06
N PRO A 130 1.45 -3.39 -27.32
CA PRO A 130 1.75 -2.06 -27.83
C PRO A 130 0.78 -1.05 -27.20
N ILE A 131 1.11 -0.61 -25.99
CA ILE A 131 0.38 0.43 -25.28
C ILE A 131 1.10 1.74 -25.56
N ILE A 132 0.40 2.68 -26.21
CA ILE A 132 0.88 4.05 -26.39
C ILE A 132 0.25 4.87 -25.27
N VAL A 133 1.08 5.35 -24.35
CA VAL A 133 0.65 6.27 -23.29
C VAL A 133 0.75 7.70 -23.81
N ASP A 134 -0.35 8.44 -23.70
CA ASP A 134 -0.36 9.87 -23.98
C ASP A 134 0.26 10.64 -22.80
N GLU A 135 1.54 10.97 -22.91
CA GLU A 135 2.27 11.68 -21.84
C GLU A 135 1.73 13.08 -21.52
N SER A 136 0.89 13.65 -22.39
CA SER A 136 0.27 14.96 -22.16
C SER A 136 -0.81 14.93 -21.09
N LYS A 137 -1.39 13.75 -20.82
CA LYS A 137 -2.46 13.54 -19.83
C LYS A 137 -1.95 13.11 -18.45
N LEU A 138 -0.64 12.93 -18.31
CA LEU A 138 -0.03 12.54 -17.04
C LEU A 138 0.01 13.73 -16.09
N ASP A 139 -0.55 13.58 -14.90
CA ASP A 139 -0.29 14.54 -13.84
C ASP A 139 1.14 14.37 -13.32
N LYS A 140 1.83 15.52 -13.18
CA LYS A 140 3.21 15.60 -12.69
C LYS A 140 3.32 16.42 -11.40
N ARG A 141 2.19 16.87 -10.85
CA ARG A 141 2.15 17.82 -9.74
C ARG A 141 1.90 17.13 -8.41
N LEU A 142 0.94 16.21 -8.35
CA LEU A 142 0.47 15.61 -7.10
C LEU A 142 1.56 14.80 -6.40
N LEU A 143 2.08 13.75 -7.05
CA LEU A 143 3.13 12.92 -6.47
C LEU A 143 4.43 13.68 -6.24
N ARG A 144 4.79 14.58 -7.16
CA ARG A 144 5.97 15.43 -7.01
C ARG A 144 5.92 16.27 -5.73
N ARG A 145 4.77 16.87 -5.41
CA ARG A 145 4.58 17.62 -4.15
C ARG A 145 4.60 16.72 -2.94
N TYR A 146 4.02 15.53 -3.03
CA TYR A 146 4.02 14.55 -1.95
C TYR A 146 5.44 14.12 -1.58
N PHE A 147 6.23 13.67 -2.56
CA PHE A 147 7.62 13.22 -2.34
C PHE A 147 8.56 14.37 -1.94
N ALA A 148 8.25 15.61 -2.32
CA ALA A 148 9.00 16.78 -1.81
C ALA A 148 8.81 16.99 -0.29
N LYS A 149 7.63 16.63 0.26
CA LYS A 149 7.35 16.72 1.70
C LYS A 149 7.71 15.44 2.46
N HIS A 150 7.73 14.30 1.76
CA HIS A 150 8.05 12.99 2.31
C HIS A 150 9.21 12.37 1.50
N PRO A 151 10.48 12.65 1.85
CA PRO A 151 11.61 12.11 1.15
C PRO A 151 11.70 10.58 1.36
N TYR A 152 11.82 9.84 0.27
CA TYR A 152 12.08 8.40 0.25
C TYR A 152 13.40 8.11 -0.45
N GLU A 153 14.09 7.07 -0.01
CA GLU A 153 15.29 6.56 -0.67
C GLU A 153 14.90 5.66 -1.86
N ASN A 154 15.70 5.71 -2.94
CA ASN A 154 15.60 4.81 -4.09
C ASN A 154 14.25 4.82 -4.84
N LEU A 155 13.64 6.00 -4.99
CA LEU A 155 12.44 6.16 -5.81
C LEU A 155 12.75 5.94 -7.30
N PRO A 156 11.83 5.32 -8.05
CA PRO A 156 12.02 5.07 -9.47
C PRO A 156 11.95 6.37 -10.27
N HIS A 157 12.59 6.41 -11.44
CA HIS A 157 12.68 7.62 -12.26
C HIS A 157 11.33 8.20 -12.75
N PHE A 158 10.25 7.42 -12.69
CA PHE A 158 8.89 7.82 -13.09
C PHE A 158 7.95 8.10 -11.90
N VAL A 159 8.48 8.19 -10.68
CA VAL A 159 7.69 8.35 -9.45
C VAL A 159 6.82 9.62 -9.41
N ASP A 160 7.15 10.61 -10.24
CA ASP A 160 6.42 11.87 -10.31
C ASP A 160 5.25 11.85 -11.29
N LYS A 161 5.05 10.77 -12.05
CA LYS A 161 4.03 10.65 -13.09
C LYS A 161 2.85 9.81 -12.63
N VAL A 162 1.64 10.36 -12.72
CA VAL A 162 0.37 9.64 -12.47
C VAL A 162 -0.46 9.58 -13.74
N LEU A 163 -0.95 8.39 -14.06
CA LEU A 163 -2.05 8.21 -15.03
C LEU A 163 -3.36 8.61 -14.33
N LEU A 164 -3.98 9.68 -14.80
CA LEU A 164 -5.35 10.07 -14.44
C LEU A 164 -6.34 9.56 -15.50
#